data_AF-A0A3N2R5Y2-F1
#
_entry.id   AF-A0A3N2R5Y2-F1
#
_cell.length_a   1.000
_cell.length_b   1.000
_cell.length_c   1.000
_cell.angle_alpha   90.00
_cell.angle_beta   90.00
_cell.angle_gamma   90.00
#
_symmetry.space_group_name_H-M   'P 1'
#
loop_
_entity.id
_entity.type
_entity.pdbx_description
1 polymer ?
#
loop_
_entity_poly.entity_id
_entity_poly.type
_entity_poly.pdbx_seq_one_letter_code
_entity_poly.pdbx_strand_id
1 'polypeptide(L)'
;MADRLTINGIAFDVLSVPAPIGAAVLRDPVVAQVRTRVVWSWDGAVARFHGPVTEQGAVPLANALVFFAPVVLKGGAVAADPAKAKRQGERFLEATGAVSVPEAVKAISGIVPVARKVVPLSPYEALKPSCTFELVQGTDYLVVQLVERAKELSAWLCLPNRVSYRHKVGEVRDPEALEPVAARLDGYEPSFAVPARSRAAKGLRRIGLEQRGRDLLQAQKVLPEGVGGAVARDNLARAALRLEEERQAIGLAPRRVN
;
A
#
# COMPACT_ATOMS: atom_id res chain seq x y z
N MET A 1 0.65 18.68 -16.14
CA MET A 1 2.06 18.30 -16.35
C MET A 1 2.29 16.94 -15.72
N ALA A 2 2.77 15.95 -16.48
CA ALA A 2 3.21 14.69 -15.89
C ALA A 2 4.49 14.96 -15.08
N ASP A 3 4.53 14.54 -13.82
CA ASP A 3 5.79 14.58 -13.06
C ASP A 3 6.75 13.56 -13.70
N ARG A 4 8.05 13.84 -13.67
CA ARG A 4 9.09 12.95 -14.19
C ARG A 4 9.88 12.32 -13.05
N LEU A 5 10.26 11.06 -13.23
CA LEU A 5 11.13 10.31 -12.33
C LEU A 5 12.33 9.79 -13.12
N THR A 6 13.54 10.13 -12.71
CA THR A 6 14.76 9.64 -13.37
C THR A 6 15.33 8.46 -12.61
N ILE A 7 15.39 7.28 -13.23
CA ILE A 7 15.96 6.06 -12.66
C ILE A 7 17.20 5.69 -13.50
N ASN A 8 18.38 5.64 -12.88
CA ASN A 8 19.65 5.33 -13.53
C ASN A 8 19.86 6.09 -14.87
N GLY A 9 19.54 7.39 -14.86
CA GLY A 9 19.70 8.27 -16.04
C GLY A 9 18.55 8.24 -17.05
N ILE A 10 17.58 7.33 -16.91
CA ILE A 10 16.38 7.28 -17.77
C ILE A 10 15.25 8.07 -17.13
N ALA A 11 14.72 9.06 -17.84
CA ALA A 11 13.55 9.83 -17.41
C ALA A 11 12.26 9.10 -17.79
N PHE A 12 11.44 8.78 -16.78
CA PHE A 12 10.11 8.22 -16.95
C PHE A 12 9.06 9.30 -16.68
N ASP A 13 8.06 9.39 -17.55
CA ASP A 13 6.84 10.11 -17.25
C ASP A 13 6.02 9.29 -16.23
N VAL A 14 5.47 9.96 -15.23
CA VAL A 14 4.66 9.35 -14.19
C VAL A 14 3.19 9.60 -14.49
N LEU A 15 2.44 8.51 -14.67
CA LEU A 15 1.01 8.55 -14.98
C LEU A 15 0.18 8.02 -13.81
N SER A 16 -1.00 8.60 -13.64
CA SER A 16 -2.03 8.10 -12.73
C SER A 16 -2.64 6.80 -13.22
N VAL A 17 -3.02 5.92 -12.29
CA VAL A 17 -3.52 4.58 -12.59
C VAL A 17 -4.96 4.40 -12.12
N PRO A 18 -5.93 4.16 -13.01
CA PRO A 18 -7.31 3.92 -12.62
C PRO A 18 -7.47 2.72 -11.68
N ALA A 19 -8.41 2.80 -10.74
CA ALA A 19 -8.65 1.78 -9.72
C ALA A 19 -8.70 0.33 -10.22
N PRO A 20 -9.37 -0.03 -11.35
CA PRO A 20 -9.39 -1.43 -11.81
C PRO A 20 -8.00 -1.97 -12.18
N ILE A 21 -7.17 -1.15 -12.82
CA ILE A 21 -5.80 -1.52 -13.19
C ILE A 21 -4.92 -1.56 -11.93
N GLY A 22 -5.03 -0.56 -11.07
CA GLY A 22 -4.28 -0.51 -9.81
C GLY A 22 -4.58 -1.72 -8.93
N ALA A 23 -5.86 -2.10 -8.80
CA ALA A 23 -6.26 -3.30 -8.06
C ALA A 23 -5.68 -4.58 -8.66
N ALA A 24 -5.61 -4.69 -9.99
CA ALA A 24 -4.99 -5.83 -10.66
C ALA A 24 -3.47 -5.90 -10.42
N VAL A 25 -2.78 -4.75 -10.48
CA VAL A 25 -1.34 -4.65 -10.14
C VAL A 25 -1.10 -5.07 -8.69
N LEU A 26 -1.94 -4.65 -7.74
CA LEU A 26 -1.80 -5.00 -6.32
C LEU A 26 -2.15 -6.47 -5.98
N ARG A 27 -2.61 -7.26 -6.97
CA ARG A 27 -2.79 -8.71 -6.87
C ARG A 27 -1.55 -9.47 -7.35
N ASP A 28 -0.55 -8.79 -7.92
CA ASP A 28 0.72 -9.41 -8.26
C ASP A 28 1.30 -10.12 -7.02
N PRO A 29 1.77 -11.38 -7.13
CA PRO A 29 2.25 -12.15 -5.98
C PRO A 29 3.35 -11.45 -5.17
N VAL A 30 4.25 -10.72 -5.85
CA VAL A 30 5.35 -10.01 -5.18
C VAL A 30 4.80 -8.89 -4.30
N VAL A 31 3.80 -8.16 -4.78
CA VAL A 31 3.14 -7.10 -4.01
C VAL A 31 2.26 -7.69 -2.92
N ALA A 32 1.51 -8.74 -3.22
CA ALA A 32 0.57 -9.36 -2.28
C ALA A 32 1.28 -9.83 -0.99
N GLN A 33 2.49 -10.38 -1.11
CA GLN A 33 3.33 -10.81 0.02
C GLN A 33 3.74 -9.65 0.94
N VAL A 34 3.95 -8.44 0.40
CA VAL A 34 4.35 -7.27 1.22
C VAL A 34 3.17 -6.43 1.68
N ARG A 35 1.98 -6.62 1.08
CA ARG A 35 0.73 -5.97 1.50
C ARG A 35 0.26 -6.43 2.86
N THR A 36 0.39 -7.71 3.17
CA THR A 36 0.00 -8.27 4.47
C THR A 36 1.10 -9.17 4.98
N ARG A 37 1.68 -8.83 6.13
CA ARG A 37 2.75 -9.63 6.74
C ARG A 37 2.69 -9.57 8.25
N VAL A 38 3.12 -10.64 8.91
CA VAL A 38 3.40 -10.61 10.34
C VAL A 38 4.65 -9.78 10.56
N VAL A 39 4.60 -8.82 11.50
CA VAL A 39 5.74 -7.95 11.83
C VAL A 39 6.23 -8.13 13.26
N TRP A 40 5.40 -8.71 14.12
CA TRP A 40 5.73 -8.95 15.53
C TRP A 40 4.90 -10.11 16.07
N SER A 41 5.44 -10.88 17.02
CA SER A 41 4.72 -11.94 17.72
C SER A 41 5.08 -12.03 19.19
N TRP A 42 4.13 -12.53 19.97
CA TRP A 42 4.27 -12.96 21.36
C TRP A 42 3.89 -14.44 21.46
N ASP A 43 4.83 -15.28 21.84
CA ASP A 43 4.61 -16.73 22.05
C ASP A 43 4.29 -17.07 23.52
N GLY A 44 4.07 -16.05 24.35
CA GLY A 44 3.80 -16.23 25.78
C GLY A 44 5.04 -16.34 26.66
N ALA A 45 6.25 -16.23 26.08
CA ALA A 45 7.50 -16.11 26.82
C ALA A 45 8.41 -15.04 26.19
N VAL A 46 8.51 -15.00 24.85
CA VAL A 46 9.42 -14.17 24.08
C VAL A 46 8.63 -13.31 23.08
N ALA A 47 8.98 -12.02 23.05
CA ALA A 47 8.55 -11.10 22.01
C ALA A 47 9.55 -11.08 20.86
N ARG A 48 9.07 -11.14 19.62
CA ARG A 48 9.94 -11.18 18.42
C ARG A 48 9.42 -10.29 17.30
N PHE A 49 10.29 -9.51 16.68
CA PHE A 49 10.02 -8.86 15.41
C PHE A 49 10.30 -9.79 14.23
N HIS A 50 9.45 -9.73 13.22
CA HIS A 50 9.61 -10.48 11.97
C HIS A 50 10.13 -9.55 10.88
N GLY A 51 11.40 -9.72 10.51
CA GLY A 51 12.08 -8.91 9.51
C GLY A 51 12.91 -7.76 10.08
N PRO A 52 13.49 -6.89 9.22
CA PRO A 52 14.36 -5.80 9.64
C PRO A 52 13.59 -4.72 10.39
N VAL A 53 14.18 -4.23 11.48
CA VAL A 53 13.59 -3.28 12.42
C VAL A 53 14.67 -2.34 12.95
N THR A 54 14.34 -1.06 13.18
CA THR A 54 15.25 -0.13 13.87
C THR A 54 15.25 -0.39 15.37
N GLU A 55 16.22 0.15 16.11
CA GLU A 55 16.27 0.05 17.57
C GLU A 55 14.97 0.52 18.26
N GLN A 56 14.26 1.48 17.65
CA GLN A 56 12.98 2.00 18.14
C GLN A 56 11.76 1.16 17.72
N GLY A 57 11.96 -0.05 17.18
CA GLY A 57 10.85 -0.90 16.74
C GLY A 57 10.20 -0.47 15.43
N ALA A 58 10.86 0.35 14.61
CA ALA A 58 10.31 0.82 13.35
C ALA A 58 10.56 -0.16 12.20
N VAL A 59 9.48 -0.57 11.53
CA VAL A 59 9.50 -1.49 10.39
C VAL A 59 9.52 -0.69 9.07
N PRO A 60 10.34 -1.07 8.08
CA PRO A 60 10.38 -0.41 6.78
C PRO A 60 9.14 -0.74 5.95
N LEU A 61 8.55 0.30 5.36
CA LEU A 61 7.45 0.22 4.40
C LEU A 61 8.06 0.32 2.99
N ALA A 62 8.33 -0.84 2.39
CA ALA A 62 9.03 -0.91 1.11
C ALA A 62 8.13 -0.47 -0.05
N ASN A 63 8.69 0.32 -0.96
CA ASN A 63 8.13 0.50 -2.29
C ASN A 63 8.22 -0.84 -3.04
N ALA A 64 7.29 -1.10 -3.95
CA ALA A 64 7.36 -2.25 -4.85
C ALA A 64 7.35 -1.79 -6.31
N LEU A 65 8.13 -2.48 -7.15
CA LEU A 65 8.17 -2.30 -8.59
C LEU A 65 7.62 -3.56 -9.24
N VAL A 66 6.64 -3.39 -10.13
CA VAL A 66 5.95 -4.49 -10.81
C VAL A 66 5.99 -4.24 -12.30
N PHE A 67 6.20 -5.31 -13.06
CA PHE A 67 6.01 -5.31 -14.51
C PHE A 67 4.68 -5.98 -14.81
N PHE A 68 3.78 -5.24 -15.44
CA PHE A 68 2.41 -5.68 -15.63
C PHE A 68 1.91 -5.18 -16.98
N ALA A 69 1.48 -6.13 -17.81
CA ALA A 69 0.88 -5.87 -19.10
C ALA A 69 -0.64 -6.14 -18.98
N PRO A 70 -1.50 -5.11 -18.91
CA PRO A 70 -2.92 -5.30 -18.69
C PRO A 70 -3.58 -6.04 -19.86
N VAL A 71 -4.41 -7.03 -19.53
CA VAL A 71 -5.39 -7.64 -20.44
C VAL A 71 -6.77 -7.59 -19.81
N VAL A 72 -7.78 -7.26 -20.60
CA VAL A 72 -9.17 -7.25 -20.17
C VAL A 72 -9.77 -8.62 -20.48
N LEU A 73 -10.16 -9.34 -19.43
CA LEU A 73 -10.82 -10.64 -19.53
C LEU A 73 -12.30 -10.48 -19.88
N LYS A 74 -12.93 -11.59 -20.27
CA LYS A 74 -14.39 -11.66 -20.40
C LYS A 74 -15.04 -11.25 -19.07
N GLY A 75 -16.00 -10.34 -19.12
CA GLY A 75 -16.63 -9.77 -17.92
C GLY A 75 -15.94 -8.50 -17.39
N GLY A 76 -14.94 -7.95 -18.08
CA GLY A 76 -14.36 -6.64 -17.76
C GLY A 76 -13.29 -6.66 -16.65
N ALA A 77 -12.96 -7.83 -16.11
CA ALA A 77 -11.87 -7.97 -15.14
C ALA A 77 -10.51 -7.70 -15.82
N VAL A 78 -9.61 -7.02 -15.11
CA VAL A 78 -8.23 -6.76 -15.59
C VAL A 78 -7.28 -7.79 -14.97
N ALA A 79 -6.45 -8.40 -15.81
CA ALA A 79 -5.40 -9.34 -15.41
C ALA A 79 -4.05 -9.01 -16.09
N ALA A 80 -2.99 -9.71 -15.71
CA ALA A 80 -1.68 -9.61 -16.35
C ALA A 80 -1.55 -10.60 -17.52
N ASP A 81 -0.96 -10.16 -18.63
CA ASP A 81 -0.32 -11.06 -19.60
C ASP A 81 1.09 -11.42 -19.09
N PRO A 82 1.33 -12.66 -18.64
CA PRO A 82 2.60 -13.02 -18.00
C PRO A 82 3.79 -12.97 -18.96
N ALA A 83 3.59 -13.29 -20.24
CA ALA A 83 4.66 -13.28 -21.22
C ALA A 83 5.10 -11.86 -21.54
N LYS A 84 4.13 -10.94 -21.73
CA LYS A 84 4.43 -9.52 -21.95
C LYS A 84 4.99 -8.85 -20.70
N ALA A 85 4.46 -9.17 -19.51
CA ALA A 85 4.99 -8.67 -18.24
C ALA A 85 6.47 -9.06 -18.05
N LYS A 86 6.83 -10.32 -18.33
CA LYS A 86 8.22 -10.80 -18.27
C LYS A 86 9.12 -10.02 -19.24
N ARG A 87 8.73 -9.91 -20.51
CA ARG A 87 9.50 -9.17 -21.53
C ARG A 87 9.66 -7.68 -21.17
N GLN A 88 8.63 -7.06 -20.62
CA GLN A 88 8.71 -5.67 -20.13
C GLN A 88 9.70 -5.54 -18.99
N GLY A 89 9.73 -6.50 -18.06
CA GLY A 89 10.70 -6.54 -16.98
C GLY A 89 12.14 -6.66 -17.49
N GLU A 90 12.40 -7.60 -18.42
CA GLU A 90 13.71 -7.78 -19.05
C GLU A 90 14.19 -6.49 -19.73
N ARG A 91 13.35 -5.86 -20.57
CA ARG A 91 13.67 -4.60 -21.26
C ARG A 91 13.92 -3.45 -20.28
N PHE A 92 13.14 -3.37 -19.20
CA PHE A 92 13.31 -2.32 -18.20
C PHE A 92 14.63 -2.47 -17.45
N LEU A 93 14.97 -3.69 -17.02
CA LEU A 93 16.22 -3.98 -16.33
C LEU A 93 17.43 -3.71 -17.22
N GLU A 94 17.39 -4.18 -18.46
CA GLU A 94 18.42 -3.92 -19.47
C GLU A 94 18.62 -2.42 -19.69
N ALA A 95 17.53 -1.68 -19.93
CA ALA A 95 17.63 -0.25 -20.20
C ALA A 95 18.15 0.55 -18.99
N THR A 96 17.72 0.20 -17.78
CA THR A 96 18.15 0.87 -16.54
C THR A 96 19.51 0.39 -16.04
N GLY A 97 20.12 -0.63 -16.67
CA GLY A 97 21.35 -1.25 -16.22
C GLY A 97 21.25 -1.98 -14.89
N ALA A 98 20.04 -2.28 -14.41
CA ALA A 98 19.82 -3.03 -13.18
C ALA A 98 19.93 -4.53 -13.46
N VAL A 99 20.69 -5.26 -12.64
CA VAL A 99 20.87 -6.72 -12.76
C VAL A 99 19.62 -7.47 -12.28
N SER A 100 18.82 -6.84 -11.40
CA SER A 100 17.64 -7.46 -10.82
C SER A 100 16.57 -6.45 -10.39
N VAL A 101 15.34 -6.92 -10.17
CA VAL A 101 14.24 -6.08 -9.66
C VAL A 101 14.56 -5.47 -8.28
N PRO A 102 15.12 -6.21 -7.30
CA PRO A 102 15.53 -5.60 -6.03
C PRO A 102 16.55 -4.45 -6.20
N GLU A 103 17.45 -4.55 -7.16
CA GLU A 103 18.40 -3.47 -7.46
C GLU A 103 17.70 -2.24 -8.06
N ALA A 104 16.78 -2.44 -9.01
CA ALA A 104 15.96 -1.35 -9.53
C ALA A 104 15.12 -0.68 -8.41
N VAL A 105 14.55 -1.46 -7.50
CA VAL A 105 13.82 -0.95 -6.32
C VAL A 105 14.75 -0.18 -5.39
N LYS A 106 16.00 -0.62 -5.21
CA LYS A 106 17.02 0.10 -4.43
C LYS A 106 17.36 1.44 -5.05
N ALA A 107 17.54 1.51 -6.38
CA ALA A 107 17.76 2.77 -7.10
C ALA A 107 16.57 3.73 -6.92
N ILE A 108 15.34 3.23 -7.05
CA ILE A 108 14.12 4.00 -6.78
C ILE A 108 14.08 4.49 -5.33
N SER A 109 14.51 3.66 -4.38
CA SER A 109 14.53 4.02 -2.96
C SER A 109 15.51 5.14 -2.62
N GLY A 110 16.52 5.38 -3.46
CA GLY A 110 17.38 6.58 -3.38
C GLY A 110 16.64 7.87 -3.74
N ILE A 111 15.59 7.80 -4.57
CA ILE A 111 14.79 8.94 -5.02
C ILE A 111 13.55 9.12 -4.14
N VAL A 112 12.94 8.00 -3.76
CA VAL A 112 11.73 7.89 -2.95
C VAL A 112 12.09 7.11 -1.69
N PRO A 113 12.56 7.79 -0.63
CA PRO A 113 13.04 7.13 0.57
C PRO A 113 12.02 6.17 1.17
N VAL A 114 12.51 5.01 1.61
CA VAL A 114 11.71 4.00 2.29
C VAL A 114 11.15 4.58 3.58
N ALA A 115 9.83 4.66 3.68
CA ALA A 115 9.17 5.09 4.89
C ALA A 115 9.32 4.04 6.00
N ARG A 116 9.22 4.46 7.26
CA ARG A 116 9.30 3.55 8.42
C ARG A 116 8.18 3.88 9.39
N LYS A 117 7.63 2.86 10.05
CA LYS A 117 6.60 3.03 11.08
C LYS A 117 6.91 2.15 12.28
N VAL A 118 6.89 2.76 13.47
CA VAL A 118 6.95 2.06 14.75
C VAL A 118 5.69 1.21 14.92
N VAL A 119 5.87 -0.07 15.24
CA VAL A 119 4.75 -0.97 15.50
C VAL A 119 4.03 -0.52 16.79
N PRO A 120 2.71 -0.28 16.75
CA PRO A 120 1.97 0.20 17.91
C PRO A 120 1.70 -0.95 18.88
N LEU A 121 2.68 -1.34 19.71
CA LEU A 121 2.57 -2.48 20.63
C LEU A 121 1.65 -2.20 21.83
N SER A 122 1.70 -0.98 22.37
CA SER A 122 1.01 -0.60 23.63
C SER A 122 -0.46 -1.03 23.73
N PRO A 123 -1.33 -0.84 22.71
CA PRO A 123 -2.72 -1.27 22.79
C PRO A 123 -2.91 -2.78 23.02
N TYR A 124 -1.95 -3.59 22.57
CA TYR A 124 -1.99 -5.06 22.56
C TYR A 124 -1.28 -5.71 23.74
N GLU A 125 -0.58 -4.94 24.59
CA GLU A 125 0.14 -5.47 25.75
C GLU A 125 -0.77 -6.26 26.69
N ALA A 126 -2.04 -5.86 26.82
CA ALA A 126 -3.04 -6.53 27.64
C ALA A 126 -3.38 -7.96 27.18
N LEU A 127 -3.01 -8.37 25.96
CA LEU A 127 -3.21 -9.75 25.47
C LEU A 127 -2.18 -10.73 26.05
N LYS A 128 -0.99 -10.23 26.47
CA LYS A 128 0.14 -11.09 26.83
C LYS A 128 -0.14 -12.10 27.94
N PRO A 129 -0.91 -11.79 29.01
CA PRO A 129 -1.20 -12.75 30.07
C PRO A 129 -2.09 -13.91 29.61
N SER A 130 -3.00 -13.64 28.65
CA SER A 130 -4.13 -14.52 28.36
C SER A 130 -3.94 -15.39 27.11
N CYS A 131 -3.07 -14.99 26.19
CA CYS A 131 -2.84 -15.73 24.94
C CYS A 131 -1.48 -15.46 24.28
N THR A 132 -1.14 -16.29 23.31
CA THR A 132 -0.14 -15.94 22.28
C THR A 132 -0.82 -15.12 21.18
N PHE A 133 -0.09 -14.25 20.50
CA PHE A 133 -0.65 -13.46 19.39
C PHE A 133 0.40 -12.93 18.42
N GLU A 134 -0.05 -12.63 17.22
CA GLU A 134 0.73 -11.99 16.16
C GLU A 134 0.15 -10.61 15.84
N LEU A 135 1.03 -9.66 15.50
CA LEU A 135 0.63 -8.40 14.88
C LEU A 135 0.87 -8.47 13.38
N VAL A 136 -0.22 -8.37 12.63
CA VAL A 136 -0.24 -8.37 11.17
C VAL A 136 -0.30 -6.92 10.70
N GLN A 137 0.71 -6.52 9.93
CA GLN A 137 0.75 -5.24 9.25
C GLN A 137 0.04 -5.35 7.90
N GLY A 138 -0.99 -4.53 7.69
CA GLY A 138 -1.60 -4.26 6.39
C GLY A 138 -1.00 -3.00 5.77
N THR A 139 -0.68 -3.03 4.48
CA THR A 139 -0.19 -1.87 3.72
C THR A 139 -1.12 -1.61 2.53
N ASP A 140 -1.75 -0.44 2.53
CA ASP A 140 -2.42 0.11 1.35
C ASP A 140 -1.40 0.89 0.51
N TYR A 141 -1.45 0.67 -0.79
CA TYR A 141 -0.50 1.22 -1.76
C TYR A 141 -1.21 2.17 -2.72
N LEU A 142 -0.54 3.27 -3.06
CA LEU A 142 -0.83 4.01 -4.27
C LEU A 142 -0.04 3.40 -5.42
N VAL A 143 -0.69 3.24 -6.57
CA VAL A 143 -0.05 2.75 -7.79
C VAL A 143 0.10 3.90 -8.77
N VAL A 144 1.31 4.10 -9.28
CA VAL A 144 1.59 5.00 -10.41
C VAL A 144 2.27 4.20 -11.51
N GLN A 145 2.06 4.59 -12.76
CA GLN A 145 2.72 3.97 -13.90
C GLN A 145 3.92 4.84 -14.30
N LEU A 146 5.06 4.20 -14.49
CA LEU A 146 6.25 4.79 -15.08
C LEU A 146 6.26 4.43 -16.56
N VAL A 147 6.40 5.42 -17.44
CA VAL A 147 6.42 5.22 -18.90
C VAL A 147 7.59 5.98 -19.50
N GLU A 148 8.37 5.30 -20.33
CA GLU A 148 9.32 5.93 -21.25
C GLU A 148 8.94 5.49 -22.67
N ARG A 149 8.53 6.44 -23.51
CA ARG A 149 7.88 6.14 -24.79
C ARG A 149 8.88 5.76 -25.88
N ALA A 150 10.08 6.34 -25.89
CA ALA A 150 11.05 6.14 -26.97
C ALA A 150 11.59 4.69 -26.99
N LYS A 151 11.79 4.10 -25.82
CA LYS A 151 12.26 2.71 -25.63
C LYS A 151 11.12 1.76 -25.28
N GLU A 152 9.87 2.24 -25.33
CA GLU A 152 8.64 1.52 -24.95
C GLU A 152 8.73 0.82 -23.58
N LEU A 153 9.29 1.49 -22.60
CA LEU A 153 9.44 0.97 -21.25
C LEU A 153 8.22 1.31 -20.42
N SER A 154 7.76 0.35 -19.62
CA SER A 154 6.73 0.60 -18.63
C SER A 154 6.95 -0.23 -17.37
N ALA A 155 6.70 0.38 -16.22
CA ALA A 155 6.68 -0.30 -14.94
C ALA A 155 5.61 0.32 -14.03
N TRP A 156 5.21 -0.39 -12.99
CA TRP A 156 4.22 0.05 -12.02
C TRP A 156 4.89 0.18 -10.66
N LEU A 157 4.89 1.40 -10.14
CA LEU A 157 5.49 1.71 -8.85
C LEU A 157 4.37 1.77 -7.80
N CYS A 158 4.46 0.88 -6.82
CA CYS A 158 3.58 0.81 -5.67
C CYS A 158 4.23 1.53 -4.49
N LEU A 159 3.60 2.60 -4.02
CA LEU A 159 4.06 3.45 -2.93
C LEU A 159 3.21 3.21 -1.68
N PRO A 160 3.80 2.81 -0.53
CA PRO A 160 3.05 2.63 0.71
C PRO A 160 2.36 3.94 1.10
N ASN A 161 1.04 3.91 1.20
CA ASN A 161 0.24 5.11 1.41
C ASN A 161 -0.38 5.15 2.80
N ARG A 162 -0.85 4.00 3.27
CA ARG A 162 -1.39 3.82 4.61
C ARG A 162 -0.97 2.47 5.15
N VAL A 163 -0.69 2.42 6.44
CA VAL A 163 -0.33 1.19 7.15
C VAL A 163 -1.29 0.98 8.29
N SER A 164 -1.80 -0.24 8.42
CA SER A 164 -2.67 -0.66 9.51
C SER A 164 -2.10 -1.86 10.25
N TYR A 165 -2.53 -2.02 11.49
CA TYR A 165 -2.10 -3.13 12.34
C TYR A 165 -3.32 -3.80 12.94
N ARG A 166 -3.39 -5.12 12.83
CA ARG A 166 -4.39 -5.94 13.49
C ARG A 166 -3.71 -7.07 14.24
N HIS A 167 -4.31 -7.51 15.33
CA HIS A 167 -3.85 -8.67 16.06
C HIS A 167 -4.49 -9.95 15.50
N LYS A 168 -3.79 -11.06 15.65
CA LYS A 168 -4.30 -12.41 15.42
C LYS A 168 -4.00 -13.23 16.68
N VAL A 169 -5.03 -13.60 17.41
CA VAL A 169 -4.92 -14.45 18.61
C VAL A 169 -4.50 -15.86 18.19
N GLY A 170 -3.54 -16.42 18.93
CA GLY A 170 -3.08 -17.80 18.81
C GLY A 170 -3.65 -18.67 19.92
N GLU A 171 -2.78 -19.41 20.60
CA GLU A 171 -3.12 -20.24 21.75
C GLU A 171 -3.67 -19.39 22.90
N VAL A 172 -4.86 -19.75 23.41
CA VAL A 172 -5.50 -19.12 24.57
C VAL A 172 -5.14 -19.91 25.82
N ARG A 173 -4.61 -19.22 26.83
CA ARG A 173 -4.19 -19.78 28.13
C ARG A 173 -5.18 -19.46 29.24
N ASP A 174 -5.79 -18.29 29.16
CA ASP A 174 -6.80 -17.82 30.11
C ASP A 174 -7.98 -17.20 29.34
N PRO A 175 -9.04 -17.96 29.08
CA PRO A 175 -10.21 -17.47 28.35
C PRO A 175 -10.97 -16.35 29.08
N GLU A 176 -11.08 -16.43 30.41
CA GLU A 176 -11.81 -15.45 31.23
C GLU A 176 -11.09 -14.10 31.23
N ALA A 177 -9.76 -14.11 31.34
CA ALA A 177 -8.96 -12.89 31.23
C ALA A 177 -8.88 -12.36 29.78
N LEU A 178 -9.05 -13.20 28.76
CA LEU A 178 -9.01 -12.78 27.36
C LEU A 178 -10.27 -12.01 26.95
N GLU A 179 -11.46 -12.45 27.36
CA GLU A 179 -12.75 -11.91 26.92
C GLU A 179 -12.84 -10.36 26.96
N PRO A 180 -12.57 -9.68 28.09
CA PRO A 180 -12.69 -8.22 28.15
C PRO A 180 -11.65 -7.50 27.27
N VAL A 181 -10.47 -8.10 27.09
CA VAL A 181 -9.42 -7.54 26.24
C VAL A 181 -9.76 -7.71 24.76
N ALA A 182 -10.26 -8.89 24.38
CA ALA A 182 -10.69 -9.20 23.03
C ALA A 182 -11.86 -8.30 22.60
N ALA A 183 -12.87 -8.12 23.46
CA ALA A 183 -14.00 -7.23 23.19
C ALA A 183 -13.56 -5.78 22.94
N ARG A 184 -12.58 -5.27 23.70
CA ARG A 184 -12.01 -3.92 23.49
C ARG A 184 -11.22 -3.79 22.19
N LEU A 185 -10.57 -4.87 21.76
CA LEU A 185 -9.76 -4.89 20.54
C LEU A 185 -10.54 -5.36 19.31
N ASP A 186 -11.81 -5.71 19.46
CA ASP A 186 -12.66 -6.10 18.34
C ASP A 186 -12.82 -4.93 17.36
N GLY A 187 -12.55 -5.19 16.09
CA GLY A 187 -12.47 -4.16 15.05
C GLY A 187 -11.39 -3.09 15.25
N TYR A 188 -10.56 -3.16 16.29
CA TYR A 188 -9.49 -2.19 16.54
C TYR A 188 -8.33 -2.43 15.57
N GLU A 189 -8.28 -1.59 14.53
CA GLU A 189 -7.25 -1.61 13.50
C GLU A 189 -6.63 -0.21 13.35
N PRO A 190 -5.68 0.18 14.24
CA PRO A 190 -5.04 1.49 14.16
C PRO A 190 -4.35 1.63 12.80
N SER A 191 -4.65 2.73 12.13
CA SER A 191 -4.23 2.98 10.76
C SER A 191 -3.60 4.36 10.63
N PHE A 192 -2.50 4.44 9.89
CA PHE A 192 -1.68 5.64 9.79
C PHE A 192 -1.37 5.94 8.34
N ALA A 193 -1.67 7.16 7.91
CA ALA A 193 -1.19 7.67 6.65
C ALA A 193 0.34 7.77 6.68
N VAL A 194 0.99 7.35 5.60
CA VAL A 194 2.43 7.38 5.46
C VAL A 194 2.84 8.77 4.93
N PRO A 195 3.75 9.50 5.60
CA PRO A 195 4.14 10.83 5.15
C PRO A 195 5.09 10.76 3.94
N ALA A 196 5.16 11.87 3.18
CA ALA A 196 6.14 12.03 2.10
C ALA A 196 7.39 12.76 2.60
N ARG A 197 8.54 12.07 2.64
CA ARG A 197 9.82 12.62 3.13
C ARG A 197 10.73 13.20 2.05
N SER A 198 10.31 13.18 0.78
CA SER A 198 11.03 13.82 -0.32
C SER A 198 10.06 14.49 -1.29
N ARG A 199 10.55 15.46 -2.07
CA ARG A 199 9.77 16.13 -3.12
C ARG A 199 9.26 15.13 -4.15
N ALA A 200 10.10 14.17 -4.54
CA ALA A 200 9.72 13.09 -5.45
C ALA A 200 8.61 12.23 -4.84
N ALA A 201 8.76 11.76 -3.60
CA ALA A 201 7.73 10.99 -2.91
C ALA A 201 6.39 11.75 -2.85
N LYS A 202 6.44 13.06 -2.56
CA LYS A 202 5.24 13.92 -2.52
C LYS A 202 4.57 14.04 -3.89
N GLY A 203 5.34 14.26 -4.96
CA GLY A 203 4.83 14.35 -6.33
C GLY A 203 4.13 13.07 -6.79
N LEU A 204 4.80 11.93 -6.62
CA LEU A 204 4.25 10.63 -7.02
C LEU A 204 2.98 10.28 -6.23
N ARG A 205 2.98 10.51 -4.91
CA ARG A 205 1.80 10.26 -4.06
C ARG A 205 0.64 11.19 -4.43
N ARG A 206 0.91 12.47 -4.72
CA ARG A 206 -0.10 13.41 -5.21
C ARG A 206 -0.80 12.86 -6.46
N ILE A 207 -0.04 12.37 -7.45
CA ILE A 207 -0.61 11.78 -8.67
C ILE A 207 -1.55 10.61 -8.35
N GLY A 208 -1.12 9.69 -7.48
CA GLY A 208 -1.94 8.56 -7.05
C GLY A 208 -3.20 8.99 -6.29
N LEU A 209 -3.09 9.93 -5.35
CA LEU A 209 -4.22 10.41 -4.55
C LEU A 209 -5.23 11.20 -5.39
N GLU A 210 -4.76 11.97 -6.36
CA GLU A 210 -5.64 12.68 -7.30
C GLU A 210 -6.47 11.71 -8.14
N GLN A 211 -5.86 10.61 -8.61
CA GLN A 211 -6.58 9.55 -9.31
C GLN A 211 -7.60 8.85 -8.41
N ARG A 212 -7.20 8.49 -7.19
CA ARG A 212 -8.11 7.90 -6.20
C ARG A 212 -9.29 8.82 -5.92
N GLY A 213 -9.07 10.13 -5.83
CA GLY A 213 -10.13 11.13 -5.72
C GLY A 213 -11.07 11.17 -6.93
N ARG A 214 -10.54 11.08 -8.15
CA ARG A 214 -11.37 10.96 -9.37
C ARG A 214 -12.19 9.68 -9.36
N ASP A 215 -11.59 8.55 -8.97
CA ASP A 215 -12.25 7.25 -8.90
C ASP A 215 -13.38 7.25 -7.86
N LEU A 216 -13.17 7.87 -6.70
CA LEU A 216 -14.22 8.04 -5.67
C LEU A 216 -15.39 8.89 -6.18
N LEU A 217 -15.10 10.03 -6.82
CA LEU A 217 -16.15 10.87 -7.40
C LEU A 217 -16.93 10.14 -8.49
N GLN A 218 -16.26 9.34 -9.31
CA GLN A 218 -16.92 8.54 -10.32
C GLN A 218 -17.80 7.44 -9.71
N ALA A 219 -17.32 6.77 -8.66
CA ALA A 219 -18.07 5.76 -7.93
C ALA A 219 -19.33 6.33 -7.27
N GLN A 220 -19.27 7.55 -6.72
CA GLN A 220 -20.42 8.24 -6.13
C GLN A 220 -21.53 8.51 -7.16
N LYS A 221 -21.18 8.78 -8.42
CA LYS A 221 -22.17 9.06 -9.49
C LYS A 221 -22.98 7.84 -9.93
N VAL A 222 -22.49 6.63 -9.67
CA VAL A 222 -23.08 5.37 -10.16
C VAL A 222 -23.61 4.49 -9.02
N LEU A 223 -23.88 5.10 -7.87
CA LEU A 223 -24.36 4.38 -6.69
C LEU A 223 -25.77 3.79 -6.94
N PRO A 224 -26.00 2.52 -6.60
CA PRO A 224 -27.32 1.93 -6.68
C PRO A 224 -28.26 2.54 -5.63
N GLU A 225 -29.57 2.48 -5.88
CA GLU A 225 -30.59 2.80 -4.87
C GLU A 225 -30.78 1.65 -3.86
N GLY A 226 -31.50 1.91 -2.77
CA GLY A 226 -31.81 0.90 -1.74
C GLY A 226 -30.71 0.69 -0.68
N VAL A 227 -30.85 -0.39 0.11
CA VAL A 227 -30.01 -0.69 1.28
C VAL A 227 -28.54 -0.88 0.90
N GLY A 228 -28.27 -1.60 -0.20
CA GLY A 228 -26.90 -1.74 -0.73
C GLY A 228 -26.29 -0.40 -1.14
N GLY A 229 -27.11 0.51 -1.66
CA GLY A 229 -26.74 1.89 -1.96
C GLY A 229 -26.35 2.71 -0.72
N ALA A 230 -27.09 2.55 0.38
CA ALA A 230 -26.79 3.22 1.65
C ALA A 230 -25.44 2.78 2.22
N VAL A 231 -25.20 1.46 2.28
CA VAL A 231 -23.91 0.91 2.71
C VAL A 231 -22.77 1.38 1.80
N ALA A 232 -23.00 1.43 0.48
CA ALA A 232 -22.01 1.94 -0.47
C ALA A 232 -21.71 3.43 -0.27
N ARG A 233 -22.72 4.26 0.02
CA ARG A 233 -22.54 5.69 0.38
C ARG A 233 -21.67 5.84 1.61
N ASP A 234 -21.95 5.10 2.68
CA ASP A 234 -21.19 5.18 3.92
C ASP A 234 -19.74 4.72 3.73
N ASN A 235 -19.53 3.69 2.91
CA ASN A 235 -18.19 3.23 2.53
C ASN A 235 -17.43 4.31 1.74
N LEU A 236 -18.08 4.98 0.79
CA LEU A 236 -17.45 6.06 0.02
C LEU A 236 -17.18 7.30 0.87
N ALA A 237 -18.07 7.64 1.82
CA ALA A 237 -17.84 8.73 2.77
C ALA A 237 -16.61 8.46 3.66
N ARG A 238 -16.51 7.24 4.21
CA ARG A 238 -15.31 6.80 4.95
C ARG A 238 -14.05 6.82 4.08
N ALA A 239 -14.15 6.41 2.82
CA ALA A 239 -13.03 6.47 1.89
C ALA A 239 -12.61 7.92 1.57
N ALA A 240 -13.55 8.85 1.49
CA ALA A 240 -13.27 10.27 1.28
C ALA A 240 -12.55 10.90 2.49
N LEU A 241 -12.97 10.57 3.72
CA LEU A 241 -12.28 10.99 4.94
C LEU A 241 -10.84 10.46 4.97
N ARG A 242 -10.63 9.18 4.67
CA ARG A 242 -9.28 8.58 4.58
C ARG A 242 -8.41 9.25 3.51
N LEU A 243 -9.00 9.58 2.36
CA LEU A 243 -8.29 10.29 1.30
C LEU A 243 -7.82 11.68 1.77
N GLU A 244 -8.63 12.39 2.54
CA GLU A 244 -8.26 13.69 3.07
C GLU A 244 -7.12 13.59 4.10
N GLU A 245 -7.17 12.63 5.02
CA GLU A 245 -6.04 12.33 5.92
C GLU A 245 -4.75 12.01 5.15
N GLU A 246 -4.83 11.24 4.07
CA GLU A 246 -3.68 10.89 3.21
C GLU A 246 -3.11 12.10 2.49
N ARG A 247 -3.97 13.01 2.03
CA ARG A 247 -3.57 14.29 1.43
C ARG A 247 -2.87 15.19 2.43
N GLN A 248 -3.40 15.29 3.63
CA GLN A 248 -2.80 16.07 4.73
C GLN A 248 -1.44 15.50 5.14
N ALA A 249 -1.29 14.19 5.21
CA ALA A 249 -0.04 13.52 5.56
C ALA A 249 1.12 13.82 4.58
N ILE A 250 0.81 14.22 3.34
CA ILE A 250 1.81 14.67 2.36
C ILE A 250 1.84 16.20 2.19
N GLY A 251 1.12 16.93 3.04
CA GLY A 251 1.06 18.40 3.04
C GLY A 251 0.39 18.98 1.80
N LEU A 252 -0.70 18.35 1.32
CA LEU A 252 -1.61 18.96 0.37
C LEU A 252 -2.73 19.67 1.13
N ALA A 253 -3.20 20.79 0.58
CA ALA A 253 -4.35 21.50 1.13
C ALA A 253 -5.63 20.63 1.04
N PRO A 254 -6.54 20.77 2.02
CA PRO A 254 -7.84 20.14 1.95
C PRO A 254 -8.58 20.56 0.70
N ARG A 255 -9.26 19.62 0.04
CA ARG A 255 -10.20 20.00 -1.02
C ARG A 255 -11.39 20.68 -0.34
N ARG A 256 -11.68 21.92 -0.73
CA ARG A 256 -12.96 22.54 -0.38
C ARG A 256 -14.05 21.66 -0.99
N VAL A 257 -14.90 21.10 -0.14
CA VAL A 257 -16.12 20.41 -0.56
C VAL A 257 -17.09 21.52 -0.92
N ASN A 258 -17.34 21.72 -2.22
CA ASN A 258 -18.45 22.52 -2.72
C ASN A 258 -19.59 21.57 -3.07
#